data_AF-A0A6U2J847-F1
#
_entry.id   AF-A0A6U2J847-F1
#
_cell.length_a   1.000
_cell.length_b   1.000
_cell.length_c   1.000
_cell.angle_alpha   90.00
_cell.angle_beta   90.00
_cell.angle_gamma   90.00
#
_symmetry.space_group_name_H-M   'P 1'
#
loop_
_entity.id
_entity.type
_entity.pdbx_description
1 polymer ?
#
loop_
_entity_poly.entity_id
_entity_poly.type
_entity_poly.pdbx_seq_one_letter_code
_entity_poly.pdbx_strand_id
1 'polypeptide(L)'
;GAHHSDYVIAAVSKASPPHLVHLKHPLPPSLLDSDERYHRSSLRALAKNCPNLRSLDFSLPSPYDVAVHRLVDALHHCPLLTSLDVSNCANVDDRILQPLRARESPLAFINVSGTSLTPTGLDDLRSLACSCTA
;
A
#
# COMPACT_ATOMS: atom_id res chain seq x y z
N GLY A 1 -22.38 14.42 1.77
CA GLY A 1 -21.41 13.36 1.41
C GLY A 1 -20.86 13.53 0.00
N ALA A 2 -20.11 14.60 -0.27
CA ALA A 2 -19.35 14.79 -1.51
C ALA A 2 -18.03 15.53 -1.23
N HIS A 3 -18.06 16.54 -0.35
CA HIS A 3 -16.91 17.37 -0.01
C HIS A 3 -15.67 16.67 0.60
N HIS A 4 -15.82 15.52 1.27
CA HIS A 4 -14.69 14.88 1.95
C HIS A 4 -13.76 14.10 1.01
N SER A 5 -14.30 13.44 -0.03
CA SER A 5 -13.47 12.71 -1.00
C SER A 5 -12.70 13.65 -1.93
N ASP A 6 -13.32 14.78 -2.30
CA ASP A 6 -12.71 15.79 -3.14
C ASP A 6 -11.61 16.55 -2.40
N TYR A 7 -11.77 16.80 -1.10
CA TYR A 7 -10.74 17.40 -0.26
C TYR A 7 -9.50 16.50 -0.13
N VAL A 8 -9.70 15.19 0.06
CA VAL A 8 -8.60 14.21 0.12
C VAL A 8 -7.84 14.17 -1.21
N ILE A 9 -8.55 14.10 -2.34
CA ILE A 9 -7.92 14.09 -3.67
C ILE A 9 -7.20 15.43 -3.92
N ALA A 10 -7.76 16.56 -3.50
CA ALA A 10 -7.13 17.86 -3.63
C ALA A 10 -5.87 17.99 -2.76
N ALA A 11 -5.88 17.47 -1.53
CA ALA A 11 -4.72 17.45 -0.64
C ALA A 11 -3.61 16.53 -1.19
N VAL A 12 -3.98 15.35 -1.70
CA VAL A 12 -3.06 14.42 -2.38
C VAL A 12 -2.51 15.03 -3.68
N SER A 13 -3.33 15.75 -4.44
CA SER A 13 -2.93 16.45 -5.67
C SER A 13 -2.00 17.62 -5.40
N LYS A 14 -2.18 18.32 -4.27
CA LYS A 14 -1.27 19.40 -3.81
C LYS A 14 0.08 18.87 -3.31
N ALA A 15 0.14 17.60 -2.89
CA ALA A 15 1.38 16.96 -2.44
C ALA A 15 2.31 16.49 -3.59
N SER A 16 2.09 16.95 -4.84
CA SER A 16 2.89 16.64 -6.05
C SER A 16 2.94 15.16 -6.47
N PRO A 17 1.82 14.53 -6.88
CA PRO A 17 1.72 13.09 -7.03
C PRO A 17 2.30 12.43 -8.31
N PRO A 18 2.56 13.08 -9.47
CA PRO A 18 3.11 12.33 -10.62
C PRO A 18 4.60 11.97 -10.45
N HIS A 19 5.29 12.64 -9.53
CA HIS A 19 6.71 12.42 -9.19
C HIS A 19 6.90 11.66 -7.88
N LEU A 20 5.83 11.25 -7.21
CA LEU A 20 5.95 10.57 -5.93
C LEU A 20 6.33 9.12 -6.16
N VAL A 21 7.63 8.84 -6.00
CA VAL A 21 8.23 7.52 -6.21
C VAL A 21 8.28 6.70 -4.92
N HIS A 22 8.35 7.37 -3.78
CA HIS A 22 8.43 6.76 -2.46
C HIS A 22 7.36 7.35 -1.55
N LEU A 23 6.47 6.50 -1.04
CA LEU A 23 5.49 6.85 0.00
C LEU A 23 5.90 6.11 1.27
N LYS A 24 6.13 6.83 2.36
CA LYS A 24 6.40 6.24 3.68
C LYS A 24 5.37 6.70 4.70
N HIS A 25 5.02 5.81 5.62
CA HIS A 25 4.29 6.14 6.83
C HIS A 25 5.24 6.74 7.88
N PRO A 26 4.81 7.71 8.70
CA PRO A 26 3.53 8.41 8.63
C PRO A 26 3.44 9.30 7.40
N LEU A 27 2.25 9.29 6.78
CA LEU A 27 1.90 10.32 5.79
C LEU A 27 2.20 11.69 6.42
N PRO A 28 2.68 12.68 5.65
CA PRO A 28 2.95 14.00 6.22
C PRO A 28 1.67 14.53 6.89
N PRO A 29 1.77 15.24 8.03
CA PRO A 29 0.61 15.73 8.78
C PRO A 29 -0.31 16.64 7.96
N SER A 30 0.17 17.20 6.84
CA SER A 30 -0.65 17.88 5.83
C SER A 30 -1.70 16.99 5.13
N LEU A 31 -1.54 15.67 5.23
CA LEU A 31 -2.47 14.61 4.83
C LEU A 31 -3.05 13.88 6.04
N LEU A 32 -2.90 14.39 7.26
CA LEU A 32 -3.61 13.92 8.44
C LEU A 32 -4.41 15.09 8.97
N ASP A 33 -5.59 15.33 8.41
CA ASP A 33 -6.60 16.03 9.18
C ASP A 33 -7.01 15.13 10.34
N SER A 34 -7.34 15.73 11.49
CA SER A 34 -7.30 15.13 12.84
C SER A 34 -8.30 13.97 13.10
N ASP A 35 -8.91 13.41 12.05
CA ASP A 35 -9.90 12.34 12.08
C ASP A 35 -9.31 11.02 11.55
N GLU A 36 -9.34 9.97 12.37
CA GLU A 36 -8.94 8.58 12.05
C GLU A 36 -9.67 7.95 10.83
N ARG A 37 -10.64 8.66 10.24
CA ARG A 37 -11.29 8.26 8.98
C ARG A 37 -10.48 8.63 7.75
N TYR A 38 -9.47 9.49 7.87
CA TYR A 38 -8.68 9.98 6.73
C TYR A 38 -7.74 8.92 6.14
N HIS A 39 -7.27 7.96 6.95
CA HIS A 39 -6.43 6.85 6.46
C HIS A 39 -7.15 5.97 5.42
N ARG A 40 -8.49 5.88 5.49
CA ARG A 40 -9.33 5.00 4.66
C ARG A 40 -9.43 5.48 3.21
N SER A 41 -9.56 6.79 3.00
CA SER A 41 -9.79 7.39 1.67
C SER A 41 -8.49 7.81 0.99
N SER A 42 -7.48 8.17 1.78
CA SER A 42 -6.23 8.73 1.27
C SER A 42 -5.37 7.69 0.56
N LEU A 43 -5.32 6.47 1.08
CA LEU A 43 -4.46 5.42 0.51
C LEU A 43 -4.88 5.05 -0.92
N ARG A 44 -6.18 4.84 -1.13
CA ARG A 44 -6.73 4.58 -2.47
C ARG A 44 -6.56 5.78 -3.40
N ALA A 45 -6.80 6.99 -2.91
CA ALA A 45 -6.62 8.21 -3.70
C ALA A 45 -5.14 8.44 -4.07
N LEU A 46 -4.20 8.15 -3.17
CA LEU A 46 -2.76 8.24 -3.40
C LEU A 46 -2.33 7.23 -4.46
N ALA A 47 -2.68 5.96 -4.27
CA ALA A 47 -2.33 4.90 -5.22
C ALA A 47 -2.87 5.21 -6.63
N LYS A 48 -4.11 5.74 -6.72
CA LYS A 48 -4.71 6.13 -7.99
C LYS A 48 -4.01 7.33 -8.66
N ASN A 49 -3.51 8.30 -7.89
CA ASN A 49 -2.87 9.50 -8.41
C ASN A 49 -1.34 9.38 -8.57
N CYS A 50 -0.72 8.31 -8.06
CA CYS A 50 0.72 8.06 -8.09
C CYS A 50 1.07 6.79 -8.91
N PRO A 51 0.87 6.79 -10.25
CA PRO A 51 1.13 5.60 -11.08
C PRO A 51 2.62 5.19 -11.12
N ASN A 52 3.51 6.13 -10.83
CA ASN A 52 4.97 5.94 -10.82
C ASN A 52 5.54 5.52 -9.46
N LEU A 53 4.68 5.15 -8.51
CA LEU A 53 5.10 4.76 -7.17
C LEU A 53 5.92 3.47 -7.23
N ARG A 54 7.16 3.52 -6.73
CA ARG A 54 8.09 2.38 -6.68
C ARG A 54 8.25 1.81 -5.28
N SER A 55 8.12 2.63 -4.24
CA SER A 55 8.26 2.19 -2.86
C SER A 55 7.08 2.66 -2.02
N LEU A 56 6.56 1.73 -1.24
CA LEU A 56 5.40 1.93 -0.39
C LEU A 56 5.70 1.33 0.98
N ASP A 57 5.78 2.18 1.99
CA ASP A 57 6.02 1.79 3.38
C ASP A 57 4.80 2.19 4.23
N PHE A 58 4.14 1.17 4.74
CA PHE A 58 2.99 1.18 5.63
C PHE A 58 3.31 0.46 6.95
N SER A 59 4.58 0.43 7.35
CA SER A 59 4.94 -0.12 8.65
C SER A 59 4.26 0.68 9.78
N LEU A 60 3.41 0.01 10.58
CA LEU A 60 2.62 0.66 11.62
C LEU A 60 2.91 0.05 13.00
N PRO A 61 3.46 0.81 13.96
CA PRO A 61 3.79 0.30 15.30
C PRO A 61 2.59 0.23 16.27
N SER A 62 1.35 0.40 15.80
CA SER A 62 0.18 0.71 16.66
C SER A 62 -1.06 -0.09 16.23
N PRO A 63 -2.06 -0.36 17.10
CA PRO A 63 -3.34 -1.05 16.78
C PRO A 63 -4.20 -0.44 15.67
N TYR A 64 -3.69 0.56 14.95
CA TYR A 64 -4.32 1.14 13.78
C TYR A 64 -4.19 0.18 12.61
N ASP A 65 -5.15 -0.72 12.54
CA ASP A 65 -5.09 -1.81 11.62
C ASP A 65 -5.40 -1.35 10.19
N VAL A 66 -4.40 -1.36 9.31
CA VAL A 66 -4.63 -1.19 7.87
C VAL A 66 -5.40 -2.40 7.40
N ALA A 67 -6.68 -2.19 7.12
CA ALA A 67 -7.50 -3.26 6.62
C ALA A 67 -6.96 -3.71 5.24
N VAL A 68 -6.57 -4.99 5.13
CA VAL A 68 -5.91 -5.58 3.96
C VAL A 68 -6.59 -5.25 2.62
N HIS A 69 -7.91 -5.14 2.60
CA HIS A 69 -8.66 -4.78 1.39
C HIS A 69 -8.27 -3.40 0.83
N ARG A 70 -7.87 -2.45 1.68
CA ARG A 70 -7.38 -1.13 1.24
C ARG A 70 -6.01 -1.22 0.59
N LEU A 71 -5.15 -2.06 1.16
CA LEU A 71 -3.81 -2.31 0.66
C LEU A 71 -3.85 -3.06 -0.67
N VAL A 72 -4.76 -4.03 -0.80
CA VAL A 72 -5.05 -4.72 -2.06
C VAL A 72 -5.45 -3.73 -3.16
N ASP A 73 -6.43 -2.86 -2.89
CA ASP A 73 -6.85 -1.81 -3.83
C ASP A 73 -5.68 -0.91 -4.27
N ALA A 74 -4.76 -0.60 -3.35
CA ALA A 74 -3.59 0.24 -3.63
C ALA A 74 -2.60 -0.41 -4.58
N LEU A 75 -2.31 -1.70 -4.34
CA LEU A 75 -1.39 -2.49 -5.14
C LEU A 75 -1.91 -2.66 -6.58
N HIS A 76 -3.23 -2.66 -6.78
CA HIS A 76 -3.83 -2.64 -8.12
C HIS A 76 -3.58 -1.33 -8.89
N HIS A 77 -3.40 -0.20 -8.19
CA HIS A 77 -3.20 1.10 -8.82
C HIS A 77 -1.72 1.52 -8.96
N CYS A 78 -0.79 0.77 -8.37
CA CYS A 78 0.65 1.07 -8.41
C CYS A 78 1.43 -0.01 -9.19
N PRO A 79 1.34 -0.07 -10.53
CA PRO A 79 1.94 -1.15 -11.32
C PRO A 79 3.48 -1.18 -11.26
N LEU A 80 4.12 -0.04 -10.99
CA LEU A 80 5.59 0.10 -10.94
C LEU A 80 6.20 -0.11 -9.54
N LEU A 81 5.38 -0.50 -8.56
CA LEU A 81 5.84 -0.78 -7.21
C LEU A 81 6.84 -1.94 -7.20
N THR A 82 8.03 -1.70 -6.64
CA THR A 82 9.11 -2.66 -6.46
C THR A 82 9.45 -2.89 -4.98
N SER A 83 9.00 -2.01 -4.08
CA SER A 83 9.27 -2.10 -2.64
C SER A 83 7.98 -1.91 -1.86
N LEU A 84 7.66 -2.87 -0.99
CA LEU A 84 6.49 -2.86 -0.13
C LEU A 84 6.88 -3.21 1.30
N ASP A 85 6.69 -2.30 2.26
CA ASP A 85 6.81 -2.59 3.69
C ASP A 85 5.44 -2.47 4.33
N VAL A 86 4.95 -3.56 4.92
CA VAL A 86 3.66 -3.62 5.63
C VAL A 86 3.87 -4.27 7.00
N SER A 87 5.07 -4.14 7.54
CA SER A 87 5.42 -4.74 8.82
C SER A 87 4.56 -4.20 9.96
N ASN A 88 4.30 -5.06 10.94
CA ASN A 88 3.44 -4.82 12.10
C ASN A 88 1.96 -4.52 11.74
N CYS A 89 1.51 -4.85 10.53
CA CYS A 89 0.10 -4.77 10.15
C CYS A 89 -0.62 -6.10 10.42
N ALA A 90 -1.22 -6.25 11.61
CA ALA A 90 -1.83 -7.51 12.04
C ALA A 90 -3.02 -7.98 11.17
N ASN A 91 -3.84 -7.11 10.59
CA ASN A 91 -4.93 -7.53 9.68
C ASN A 91 -4.49 -7.82 8.24
N VAL A 92 -3.20 -7.72 7.93
CA VAL A 92 -2.70 -8.11 6.60
C VAL A 92 -2.60 -9.62 6.52
N ASP A 93 -3.44 -10.21 5.68
CA ASP A 93 -3.51 -11.65 5.41
C ASP A 93 -3.18 -11.95 3.94
N ASP A 94 -3.29 -13.23 3.56
CA ASP A 94 -2.91 -13.75 2.25
C ASP A 94 -3.65 -13.07 1.07
N ARG A 95 -4.73 -12.32 1.32
CA ARG A 95 -5.41 -11.53 0.27
C ARG A 95 -4.48 -10.51 -0.37
N ILE A 96 -3.47 -10.02 0.35
CA ILE A 96 -2.47 -9.10 -0.22
C ILE A 96 -1.71 -9.72 -1.40
N LEU A 97 -1.64 -11.05 -1.48
CA LEU A 97 -0.96 -11.76 -2.56
C LEU A 97 -1.76 -11.74 -3.87
N GLN A 98 -3.08 -11.51 -3.84
CA GLN A 98 -3.91 -11.46 -5.05
C GLN A 98 -3.44 -10.40 -6.05
N PRO A 99 -3.30 -9.11 -5.68
CA PRO A 99 -2.77 -8.11 -6.60
C PRO A 99 -1.32 -8.43 -6.95
N LEU A 100 -0.52 -9.02 -6.05
CA LEU A 100 0.87 -9.37 -6.34
C LEU A 100 1.02 -10.43 -7.44
N ARG A 101 0.11 -11.41 -7.50
CA ARG A 101 0.05 -12.43 -8.56
C ARG A 101 -0.26 -11.85 -9.93
N ALA A 102 -1.05 -10.78 -9.98
CA ALA A 102 -1.51 -10.17 -11.22
C ALA A 102 -0.56 -9.07 -11.74
N ARG A 103 0.62 -8.92 -11.14
CA ARG A 103 1.58 -7.87 -11.51
C ARG A 103 2.56 -8.36 -12.54
N GLU A 104 2.77 -7.52 -13.54
CA GLU A 104 3.86 -7.66 -14.52
C GLU A 104 5.24 -7.28 -13.94
N SER A 105 5.27 -6.46 -12.88
CA SER A 105 6.50 -6.02 -12.23
C SER A 105 6.67 -6.71 -10.88
N PRO A 106 7.74 -7.52 -10.71
CA PRO A 106 8.00 -8.18 -9.44
C PRO A 106 8.42 -7.17 -8.37
N LEU A 107 8.05 -7.47 -7.12
CA LEU A 107 8.58 -6.75 -5.97
C LEU A 107 10.02 -7.18 -5.73
N ALA A 108 10.95 -6.23 -5.75
CA ALA A 108 12.34 -6.43 -5.34
C ALA A 108 12.48 -6.52 -3.82
N PHE A 109 11.58 -5.89 -3.07
CA PHE A 109 11.58 -5.90 -1.61
C PHE A 109 10.15 -6.00 -1.07
N ILE A 110 9.93 -6.93 -0.16
CA ILE A 110 8.67 -7.05 0.57
C ILE A 110 8.96 -7.38 2.04
N ASN A 111 8.38 -6.61 2.95
CA ASN A 111 8.44 -6.83 4.38
C ASN A 111 7.03 -7.05 4.93
N VAL A 112 6.80 -8.25 5.45
CA VAL A 112 5.53 -8.73 6.00
C VAL A 112 5.69 -9.24 7.43
N SER A 113 6.73 -8.78 8.13
CA SER A 113 6.96 -9.15 9.53
C SER A 113 5.81 -8.66 10.40
N GLY A 114 5.28 -9.48 11.32
CA GLY A 114 4.18 -9.07 12.19
C GLY A 114 2.82 -8.93 11.48
N THR A 115 2.64 -9.56 10.32
CA THR A 115 1.33 -9.70 9.66
C THR A 115 0.70 -11.07 9.94
N SER A 116 -0.57 -11.25 9.58
CA SER A 116 -1.31 -12.51 9.70
C SER A 116 -1.24 -13.36 8.42
N LEU A 117 -0.10 -13.36 7.72
CA LEU A 117 0.12 -14.25 6.58
C LEU A 117 0.23 -15.69 7.07
N THR A 118 -0.43 -16.61 6.36
CA THR A 118 -0.31 -18.04 6.66
C THR A 118 1.01 -18.60 6.14
N PRO A 119 1.48 -19.75 6.64
CA PRO A 119 2.63 -20.43 6.07
C PRO A 119 2.50 -20.66 4.55
N THR A 120 1.29 -21.01 4.09
CA THR A 120 0.97 -21.15 2.66
C THR A 120 1.11 -19.82 1.91
N GLY A 121 0.63 -18.72 2.49
CA GLY A 121 0.79 -17.38 1.90
C GLY A 121 2.26 -16.96 1.78
N LEU A 122 3.11 -17.33 2.74
CA LEU A 122 4.55 -17.10 2.68
C LEU A 122 5.22 -17.92 1.57
N ASP A 123 4.82 -19.17 1.39
CA ASP A 123 5.29 -20.01 0.28
C ASP A 123 4.85 -19.45 -1.08
N ASP A 124 3.61 -18.98 -1.19
CA ASP A 124 3.09 -18.31 -2.38
C ASP A 124 3.88 -17.02 -2.68
N LEU A 125 4.16 -16.21 -1.66
CA LEU A 125 4.98 -15.00 -1.79
C LEU A 125 6.40 -15.33 -2.26
N ARG A 126 7.00 -16.40 -1.74
CA ARG A 126 8.31 -16.89 -2.20
C ARG A 126 8.25 -17.38 -3.66
N SER A 127 7.17 -18.06 -4.05
CA SER A 127 6.93 -18.48 -5.43
C SER A 127 6.84 -17.27 -6.39
N LEU A 128 6.15 -16.21 -5.97
CA LEU A 128 6.05 -14.95 -6.72
C LEU A 128 7.38 -14.22 -6.86
N ALA A 129 8.26 -14.29 -5.84
CA ALA A 129 9.61 -13.76 -5.95
C ALA A 129 10.51 -14.60 -6.87
N CYS A 130 10.28 -15.92 -6.91
CA CYS A 130 11.04 -16.86 -7.74
C CYS A 130 10.58 -16.92 -9.21
N SER A 131 9.37 -16.47 -9.55
CA SER A 131 8.85 -16.52 -10.93
C SER A 131 9.56 -15.57 -11.91
N CYS A 132 10.60 -14.84 -11.46
CA CYS A 132 11.44 -13.98 -12.29
C CYS A 132 12.68 -14.68 -12.89
N THR A 133 12.68 -16.00 -12.97
CA THR A 133 13.85 -16.77 -13.44
C THR A 133 13.59 -17.66 -14.66
N ALA A 134 12.74 -17.22 -15.60
CA ALA A 134 12.59 -17.85 -16.92
C ALA A 134 12.54 -16.80 -18.03
#